data_AF-A0A5C5ZJ38-F1
#
_entry.id   AF-A0A5C5ZJ38-F1
#
_cell.length_a   1.000
_cell.length_b   1.000
_cell.length_c   1.000
_cell.angle_alpha   90.00
_cell.angle_beta   90.00
_cell.angle_gamma   90.00
#
_symmetry.space_group_name_H-M   'P 1'
#
loop_
_entity.id
_entity.type
_entity.pdbx_description
1 polymer ?
#
loop_
_entity_poly.entity_id
_entity_poly.type
_entity_poly.pdbx_seq_one_letter_code
_entity_poly.pdbx_strand_id
1 'polypeptide(L)'
;MPSSTVADLVINEPWTQMIAAEGHAGLAQTTPWFATDSLRAALKSIYEKNVNVKIECENCADSEEFGFHIGRIVALGGSSLEFVFFDSAGRWFDAPYAIPYNSITQLVVDDPYVMTFSRYVGSCPVETEKRGEQ
;
A
#
# COMPACT_ATOMS: atom_id res chain seq x y z
N MET A 1 26.14 -7.45 0.07
CA MET A 1 24.86 -7.01 0.66
C MET A 1 23.88 -8.15 0.49
N PRO A 2 23.29 -8.71 1.55
CA PRO A 2 22.28 -9.74 1.36
C PRO A 2 21.07 -9.09 0.68
N SER A 3 20.66 -9.67 -0.44
CA SER A 3 19.43 -9.35 -1.15
C SER A 3 18.28 -9.44 -0.15
N SER A 4 17.68 -8.30 0.18
CA SER A 4 16.38 -8.25 0.83
C SER A 4 15.36 -8.74 -0.20
N THR A 5 15.25 -10.05 -0.32
CA THR A 5 14.06 -10.70 -0.86
C THR A 5 12.98 -10.44 0.17
N VAL A 6 12.26 -9.32 -0.01
CA VAL A 6 10.85 -9.27 0.39
C VAL A 6 10.26 -10.56 -0.13
N ALA A 7 9.75 -11.38 0.78
CA ALA A 7 9.07 -12.62 0.46
C ALA A 7 8.18 -12.38 -0.76
N ASP A 8 8.26 -13.30 -1.72
CA ASP A 8 7.58 -13.24 -3.01
C ASP A 8 6.26 -12.51 -2.89
N LEU A 9 5.98 -11.54 -3.77
CA LEU A 9 4.67 -10.91 -3.82
C LEU A 9 3.65 -12.01 -4.12
N VAL A 10 3.10 -12.62 -3.07
CA VAL A 10 2.12 -13.69 -3.18
C VAL A 10 0.82 -13.01 -3.53
N ILE A 11 0.58 -12.84 -4.82
CA ILE A 11 -0.77 -12.74 -5.35
C ILE A 11 -1.50 -13.96 -4.82
N ASN A 12 -2.74 -13.81 -4.38
CA ASN A 12 -3.48 -14.88 -3.71
C ASN A 12 -3.90 -15.99 -4.70
N GLU A 13 -2.91 -16.71 -5.23
CA GLU A 13 -3.01 -17.75 -6.25
C GLU A 13 -4.04 -18.84 -5.90
N PRO A 14 -4.23 -19.26 -4.62
CA PRO A 14 -5.28 -20.21 -4.27
C PRO A 14 -6.69 -19.73 -4.66
N TRP A 15 -6.97 -18.43 -4.55
CA TRP A 15 -8.26 -17.88 -4.96
C TRP A 15 -8.40 -17.82 -6.48
N THR A 16 -7.34 -17.45 -7.18
CA THR A 16 -7.29 -17.48 -8.66
C THR A 16 -7.59 -18.88 -9.19
N GLN A 17 -6.98 -19.91 -8.59
CA GLN A 17 -7.21 -21.31 -8.94
C GLN A 17 -8.64 -21.77 -8.63
N MET A 18 -9.19 -21.38 -7.47
CA MET A 18 -10.57 -21.68 -7.09
C MET A 18 -11.57 -21.05 -8.07
N ILE A 19 -11.43 -19.76 -8.39
CA ILE A 19 -12.31 -19.04 -9.32
C ILE A 19 -12.25 -19.65 -10.72
N ALA A 20 -11.06 -20.04 -11.18
CA ALA A 20 -10.90 -20.74 -12.45
C ALA A 20 -11.59 -22.11 -12.45
N ALA A 21 -11.47 -22.88 -11.35
CA ALA A 21 -12.12 -24.19 -11.19
C ALA A 21 -13.65 -24.10 -11.15
N GLU A 22 -14.22 -22.97 -10.69
CA GLU A 22 -15.65 -22.68 -10.71
C GLU A 22 -16.19 -22.27 -12.10
N GLY A 23 -15.34 -22.28 -13.14
CA GLY A 23 -15.72 -21.92 -14.51
C GLY A 23 -15.64 -20.43 -14.81
N HIS A 24 -15.10 -19.64 -13.88
CA HIS A 24 -14.94 -18.18 -14.00
C HIS A 24 -13.50 -17.79 -14.36
N ALA A 25 -12.84 -18.55 -15.25
CA ALA A 25 -11.45 -18.28 -15.65
C ALA A 25 -11.20 -16.85 -16.17
N GLY A 26 -12.21 -16.20 -16.74
CA GLY A 26 -12.13 -14.78 -17.14
C GLY A 26 -12.03 -13.79 -15.96
N LEU A 27 -12.57 -14.15 -14.79
CA LEU A 27 -12.40 -13.39 -13.54
C LEU A 27 -11.07 -13.70 -12.84
N ALA A 28 -10.53 -14.90 -13.07
CA ALA A 28 -9.22 -15.32 -12.56
C ALA A 28 -8.05 -14.62 -13.28
N GLN A 29 -8.26 -14.16 -14.52
CA GLN A 29 -7.25 -13.42 -15.29
C GLN A 29 -7.38 -11.91 -15.06
N THR A 30 -7.14 -11.45 -13.84
CA THR A 30 -6.97 -10.01 -13.57
C THR A 30 -5.48 -9.71 -13.44
N THR A 31 -4.91 -9.12 -14.50
CA THR A 31 -3.57 -8.53 -14.39
C THR A 31 -3.65 -7.37 -13.40
N PRO A 32 -2.85 -7.37 -12.32
CA PRO A 32 -2.83 -6.25 -11.39
C PRO A 32 -2.38 -4.98 -12.13
N TRP A 33 -2.95 -3.84 -11.75
CA TRP A 33 -2.57 -2.54 -12.32
C TRP A 33 -1.21 -2.04 -11.83
N PHE A 34 -0.60 -2.75 -10.88
CA PHE A 34 0.72 -2.46 -10.31
C PHE A 34 1.74 -3.51 -10.75
N ALA A 35 3.01 -3.12 -10.77
CA ALA A 35 4.10 -4.02 -11.11
C ALA A 35 4.31 -5.09 -10.02
N THR A 36 4.58 -6.33 -10.43
CA THR A 36 4.68 -7.50 -9.54
C THR A 36 6.09 -8.11 -9.46
N ASP A 37 7.06 -7.49 -10.13
CA ASP A 37 8.46 -7.91 -10.19
C ASP A 37 9.21 -7.72 -8.87
N SER A 38 8.84 -6.70 -8.09
CA SER A 38 9.43 -6.43 -6.77
C SER A 38 8.51 -5.56 -5.92
N LEU A 39 8.66 -5.62 -4.59
CA LEU A 39 7.96 -4.70 -3.68
C LEU A 39 8.20 -3.23 -4.08
N ARG A 40 9.45 -2.89 -4.46
CA ARG A 40 9.80 -1.52 -4.84
C ARG A 40 9.03 -1.04 -6.07
N ALA A 41 8.88 -1.90 -7.08
CA ALA A 41 8.13 -1.58 -8.28
C ALA A 41 6.61 -1.52 -8.02
N ALA A 42 6.08 -2.41 -7.17
CA ALA A 42 4.70 -2.35 -6.70
C ALA A 42 4.40 -1.02 -6.00
N LEU A 43 5.23 -0.66 -5.00
CA LEU A 43 5.11 0.61 -4.26
C LEU A 43 5.24 1.83 -5.17
N LYS A 44 6.11 1.78 -6.19
CA LYS A 44 6.20 2.83 -7.20
C LYS A 44 4.91 2.98 -8.01
N SER A 45 4.33 1.87 -8.46
CA SER A 45 3.06 1.89 -9.21
C SER A 45 1.94 2.48 -8.36
N ILE A 46 1.88 2.12 -7.08
CA ILE A 46 0.90 2.63 -6.12
C ILE A 46 1.09 4.11 -5.84
N TYR A 47 2.34 4.54 -5.65
CA TYR A 47 2.69 5.95 -5.47
C TYR A 47 2.23 6.80 -6.66
N GLU A 48 2.54 6.36 -7.88
CA GLU A 48 2.16 7.07 -9.11
C GLU A 48 0.63 7.12 -9.30
N LYS A 49 -0.08 6.07 -8.86
CA LYS A 49 -1.55 6.02 -8.91
C LYS A 49 -2.22 6.93 -7.88
N ASN A 50 -1.48 7.35 -6.84
CA ASN A 50 -1.95 8.27 -5.80
C ASN A 50 -3.23 7.78 -5.09
N VAL A 51 -3.25 6.49 -4.72
CA VAL A 51 -4.37 5.81 -4.06
C VAL A 51 -4.06 5.50 -2.61
N ASN A 52 -5.12 5.27 -1.82
CA ASN A 52 -4.97 4.78 -0.45
C ASN A 52 -4.79 3.27 -0.44
N VAL A 53 -3.93 2.78 0.44
CA VAL A 53 -3.58 1.37 0.63
C VAL A 53 -3.50 1.02 2.10
N LYS A 54 -3.56 -0.28 2.42
CA LYS A 54 -3.24 -0.79 3.75
C LYS A 54 -1.82 -1.36 3.74
N ILE A 55 -1.00 -0.94 4.69
CA ILE A 55 0.35 -1.48 4.92
C ILE A 55 0.39 -2.09 6.32
N GLU A 56 0.75 -3.37 6.41
CA GLU A 56 1.05 -4.05 7.67
C GLU A 56 2.56 -4.12 7.84
N CYS A 57 3.04 -3.87 9.05
CA CYS A 57 4.46 -3.87 9.37
C CYS A 57 4.79 -4.81 10.53
N GLU A 58 5.96 -5.43 10.46
CA GLU A 58 6.61 -6.12 11.57
C GLU A 58 7.05 -5.11 12.63
N ASN A 59 6.92 -5.52 13.90
CA ASN A 59 7.16 -4.67 15.05
C ASN A 59 8.60 -4.09 15.03
N CYS A 60 8.74 -2.77 15.18
CA CYS A 60 10.03 -2.21 15.59
C CYS A 60 10.13 -2.34 17.12
N ALA A 61 11.31 -2.69 17.65
CA ALA A 61 11.50 -2.97 19.08
C ALA A 61 11.09 -1.80 20.01
N ASP A 62 10.90 -0.60 19.47
CA ASP A 62 10.57 0.63 20.19
C ASP A 62 9.18 1.20 19.86
N SER A 63 8.31 0.48 19.13
CA SER A 63 6.94 0.94 18.84
C SER A 63 5.89 0.16 19.64
N GLU A 64 5.09 0.86 20.46
CA GLU A 64 3.89 0.29 21.11
C GLU A 64 2.72 0.09 20.12
N GLU A 65 2.88 0.55 18.87
CA GLU A 65 1.85 0.44 17.83
C GLU A 65 1.99 -0.89 17.08
N PHE A 66 1.24 -1.88 17.56
CA PHE A 66 0.90 -3.06 16.76
C PHE A 66 -0.13 -2.68 15.71
N GLY A 67 0.08 -3.06 14.44
CA GLY A 67 -1.02 -3.18 13.50
C GLY A 67 -0.72 -2.82 12.06
N PHE A 68 -1.73 -2.23 11.43
CA PHE A 68 -1.72 -1.81 10.04
C PHE A 68 -2.03 -0.33 9.95
N HIS A 69 -1.51 0.31 8.92
CA HIS A 69 -1.81 1.70 8.60
C HIS A 69 -2.61 1.74 7.30
N ILE A 70 -3.67 2.55 7.28
CA ILE A 70 -4.41 2.87 6.05
C ILE A 70 -4.13 4.33 5.70
N GLY A 71 -3.70 4.55 4.47
CA GLY A 71 -3.20 5.86 4.08
C GLY A 71 -2.59 5.88 2.70
N ARG A 72 -1.73 6.87 2.46
CA ARG A 72 -1.16 7.18 1.14
C ARG A 72 0.36 7.26 1.21
N ILE A 73 1.01 6.67 0.19
CA ILE A 73 2.44 6.87 -0.05
C ILE A 73 2.62 8.27 -0.62
N VAL A 74 3.43 9.11 0.02
CA VAL A 74 3.67 10.50 -0.40
C VAL A 74 5.10 10.71 -0.94
N ALA A 75 6.04 9.84 -0.56
CA ALA A 75 7.36 9.78 -1.15
C ALA A 75 7.96 8.37 -1.07
N LEU A 76 8.91 8.09 -1.96
CA LEU A 76 9.70 6.85 -1.97
C LEU A 76 11.18 7.20 -1.81
N GLY A 77 11.73 6.90 -0.63
CA GLY A 77 13.15 7.09 -0.33
C GLY A 77 14.01 5.87 -0.68
N GLY A 78 15.29 5.94 -0.32
CA GLY A 78 16.27 4.87 -0.54
C GLY A 78 15.95 3.60 0.26
N SER A 79 15.80 3.73 1.58
CA SER A 79 15.57 2.61 2.53
C SER A 79 14.19 2.58 3.18
N SER A 80 13.39 3.63 3.01
CA SER A 80 12.03 3.75 3.52
C SER A 80 11.13 4.47 2.52
N LEU A 81 9.81 4.36 2.71
CA LEU A 81 8.81 5.22 2.09
C LEU A 81 8.28 6.21 3.13
N GLU A 82 7.71 7.33 2.67
CA GLU A 82 6.94 8.24 3.51
C GLU A 82 5.44 8.00 3.29
N PHE A 83 4.71 7.84 4.38
CA PHE A 83 3.31 7.46 4.40
C PHE A 83 2.51 8.41 5.28
N VAL A 84 1.38 8.91 4.79
CA VAL A 84 0.42 9.64 5.63
C VAL A 84 -0.79 8.75 5.84
N PHE A 85 -1.15 8.51 7.09
CA PHE A 85 -2.30 7.69 7.48
C PHE A 85 -3.45 8.56 7.97
N PHE A 86 -4.63 7.96 8.06
CA PHE A 86 -5.81 8.57 8.69
C PHE A 86 -6.35 7.69 9.81
N ASP A 87 -6.98 8.30 10.80
CA ASP A 87 -7.59 7.60 11.93
C ASP A 87 -8.98 7.01 11.57
N SER A 88 -9.57 6.29 12.53
CA SER A 88 -10.91 5.70 12.40
C SER A 88 -12.04 6.73 12.33
N ALA A 89 -11.76 8.01 12.59
CA ALA A 89 -12.69 9.13 12.39
C ALA A 89 -12.48 9.81 11.01
N GLY A 90 -11.57 9.30 10.18
CA GLY A 90 -11.29 9.83 8.84
C GLY A 90 -10.44 11.10 8.85
N ARG A 91 -9.70 11.36 9.93
CA ARG A 91 -8.78 12.50 10.03
C ARG A 91 -7.40 12.07 9.61
N TRP A 92 -6.83 12.79 8.63
CA TRP A 92 -5.43 12.63 8.29
C TRP A 92 -4.53 13.03 9.46
N PHE A 93 -3.41 12.36 9.58
CA PHE A 93 -2.32 12.80 10.43
C PHE A 93 -1.55 13.93 9.75
N ASP A 94 -1.06 14.87 10.55
CA ASP A 94 -0.46 16.12 10.06
C ASP A 94 0.93 15.91 9.41
N ALA A 95 1.63 14.82 9.72
CA ALA A 95 2.98 14.56 9.27
C ALA A 95 3.12 13.17 8.63
N PRO A 96 3.91 13.04 7.54
CA PRO A 96 4.32 11.75 7.03
C PRO A 96 5.14 10.95 8.04
N TYR A 97 4.93 9.65 8.02
CA TYR A 97 5.67 8.68 8.80
C TYR A 97 6.52 7.82 7.87
N ALA A 98 7.78 7.60 8.28
CA ALA A 98 8.72 6.81 7.50
C ALA A 98 8.53 5.33 7.80
N ILE A 99 8.19 4.53 6.79
CA ILE A 99 8.07 3.07 6.88
C ILE A 99 9.30 2.43 6.22
N PRO A 100 10.19 1.78 6.98
CA PRO A 100 11.30 1.01 6.41
C PRO A 100 10.80 -0.12 5.50
N TYR A 101 11.42 -0.33 4.33
CA TYR A 101 10.95 -1.38 3.42
C TYR A 101 11.08 -2.79 4.03
N ASN A 102 12.06 -2.99 4.90
CA ASN A 102 12.29 -4.27 5.58
C ASN A 102 11.31 -4.53 6.72
N SER A 103 10.51 -3.56 7.15
CA SER A 103 9.44 -3.79 8.13
C SER A 103 8.11 -4.14 7.46
N ILE A 104 7.93 -3.92 6.16
CA ILE A 104 6.66 -4.19 5.48
C ILE A 104 6.45 -5.70 5.35
N THR A 105 5.40 -6.22 5.97
CA THR A 105 5.02 -7.64 5.92
C THR A 105 3.88 -7.90 4.96
N GLN A 106 2.96 -6.94 4.80
CA GLN A 106 1.84 -7.05 3.87
C GLN A 106 1.49 -5.68 3.28
N LEU A 107 1.16 -5.70 1.99
CA LEU A 107 0.62 -4.58 1.26
C LEU A 107 -0.71 -4.99 0.63
N VAL A 108 -1.80 -4.32 0.99
CA VAL A 108 -3.13 -4.60 0.45
C VAL A 108 -3.63 -3.40 -0.33
N VAL A 109 -3.97 -3.65 -1.60
CA VAL A 109 -4.47 -2.68 -2.56
C VAL A 109 -5.90 -3.06 -2.97
N ASP A 110 -6.68 -2.07 -3.41
CA ASP A 110 -8.08 -2.24 -3.82
C ASP A 110 -8.99 -2.93 -2.78
N ASP A 111 -8.59 -2.86 -1.51
CA ASP A 111 -9.38 -3.41 -0.42
C ASP A 111 -10.72 -2.66 -0.31
N PRO A 112 -11.88 -3.35 -0.32
CA PRO A 112 -13.19 -2.70 -0.29
C PRO A 112 -13.40 -1.81 0.94
N TYR A 113 -12.81 -2.16 2.09
CA TYR A 113 -12.90 -1.36 3.29
C TYR A 113 -12.07 -0.07 3.15
N VAL A 114 -10.82 -0.16 2.70
CA VAL A 114 -9.96 0.99 2.39
C VAL A 114 -10.64 1.91 1.37
N MET A 115 -11.15 1.34 0.27
CA MET A 115 -11.77 2.09 -0.82
C MET A 115 -13.07 2.79 -0.40
N THR A 116 -13.88 2.13 0.43
CA THR A 116 -15.12 2.72 0.94
C THR A 116 -14.82 3.88 1.88
N PHE A 117 -13.91 3.67 2.83
CA PHE A 117 -13.58 4.68 3.83
C PHE A 117 -12.90 5.90 3.19
N SER A 118 -12.02 5.67 2.21
CA SER A 118 -11.31 6.73 1.47
C SER A 118 -12.22 7.75 0.78
N ARG A 119 -13.49 7.43 0.52
CA ARG A 119 -14.47 8.37 -0.06
C ARG A 119 -14.90 9.47 0.91
N TYR A 120 -14.72 9.24 2.20
CA TYR A 120 -15.17 10.13 3.28
C TYR A 120 -14.00 10.80 4.00
N VAL A 121 -12.78 10.34 3.73
CA VAL A 121 -11.55 11.01 4.15
C VAL A 121 -11.31 12.17 3.19
N GLY A 122 -11.09 13.38 3.72
CA GLY A 122 -10.85 14.58 2.91
C GLY A 122 -9.58 14.48 2.05
N SER A 123 -9.19 15.57 1.38
CA SER A 123 -7.93 15.60 0.61
C SER A 123 -6.71 15.30 1.49
N CYS A 124 -5.76 14.53 0.95
CA CYS A 124 -4.51 14.25 1.63
C CYS A 124 -3.70 15.55 1.79
N PRO A 125 -3.18 15.88 2.99
CA PRO A 125 -2.58 17.19 3.27
C PRO A 125 -1.32 17.49 2.44
N VAL A 126 -0.65 16.46 1.92
CA VAL A 126 0.62 16.60 1.18
C VAL A 126 0.43 16.81 -0.32
N GLU A 127 -0.81 16.82 -0.82
CA GLU A 127 -1.10 17.04 -2.25
C GLU A 127 -0.99 18.51 -2.67
N THR A 128 -0.92 19.45 -1.73
CA THR A 128 -1.06 20.89 -2.04
C THR A 128 0.16 21.51 -2.72
N GLU A 129 1.33 20.87 -2.69
CA GLU A 129 2.56 21.46 -3.27
C GLU A 129 2.79 21.13 -4.75
N LYS A 130 2.12 20.12 -5.33
CA LYS A 130 2.36 19.72 -6.74
C LYS A 130 1.54 20.48 -7.79
N ARG A 131 0.77 21.51 -7.41
CA ARG A 131 -0.06 22.33 -8.33
C ARG A 131 0.51 23.72 -8.66
N GLY A 132 1.75 24.02 -8.27
CA GLY A 132 2.33 25.36 -8.32
C GLY A 132 3.45 25.62 -9.34
N GLU A 133 3.81 24.67 -10.20
CA GLU A 133 4.85 24.88 -11.22
C GLU A 133 4.33 24.47 -12.61
N GLN A 134 3.79 25.44 -13.33
CA GLN A 134 3.65 25.47 -14.80
C GLN A 134 4.15 26.82 -15.30
#